data_AF-A0A423IXB3-F1
#
_entry.id   AF-A0A423IXB3-F1
#
_cell.length_a   1.000
_cell.length_b   1.000
_cell.length_c   1.000
_cell.angle_alpha   90.00
_cell.angle_beta   90.00
_cell.angle_gamma   90.00
#
_symmetry.space_group_name_H-M   'P 1'
#
loop_
_entity.id
_entity.type
_entity.pdbx_description
1 polymer ?
#
loop_
_entity_poly.entity_id
_entity_poly.type
_entity_poly.pdbx_seq_one_letter_code
_entity_poly.pdbx_strand_id
1 'polypeptide(L)'
;MANAPTLQGAEYRPSEGGIRVWGVGAVPNWRVDLAKGGTGEILGAGPVDGNGYFNFIANYSTIPKGTYQVQVRQTDNVETSYWSQTYQVTVS
;
A
#
# COMPACT_ATOMS: atom_id res chain seq x y z
N MET A 1 -16.07 0.58 9.58
CA MET A 1 -15.20 -0.06 8.57
C MET A 1 -15.50 0.60 7.25
N ALA A 2 -14.53 1.36 6.74
CA ALA A 2 -14.67 2.12 5.50
C ALA A 2 -14.56 1.25 4.24
N ASN A 3 -14.98 1.78 3.09
CA ASN A 3 -14.79 1.16 1.78
C ASN A 3 -13.31 0.92 1.47
N ALA A 4 -13.01 -0.07 0.64
CA ALA A 4 -11.66 -0.36 0.22
C ALA A 4 -11.06 0.81 -0.59
N PRO A 5 -9.77 1.16 -0.40
CA PRO A 5 -9.05 1.99 -1.34
C PRO A 5 -8.87 1.27 -2.68
N THR A 6 -8.64 2.04 -3.75
CA THR A 6 -8.30 1.48 -5.07
C THR A 6 -6.79 1.54 -5.27
N LEU A 7 -6.14 0.38 -5.30
CA LEU A 7 -4.73 0.24 -5.67
C LEU A 7 -4.56 0.28 -7.20
N GLN A 8 -4.08 1.40 -7.73
CA GLN A 8 -3.96 1.56 -9.18
C GLN A 8 -2.67 0.97 -9.74
N GLY A 9 -1.61 0.94 -8.92
CA GLY A 9 -0.40 0.24 -9.27
C GLY A 9 0.60 0.10 -8.13
N ALA A 10 1.52 -0.82 -8.34
CA ALA A 10 2.64 -1.09 -7.46
C ALA A 10 3.84 -1.54 -8.29
N GLU A 11 5.04 -1.08 -7.96
CA GLU A 11 6.27 -1.47 -8.66
C GLU A 11 7.48 -1.40 -7.72
N TYR A 12 8.48 -2.24 -7.96
CA TYR A 12 9.73 -2.16 -7.22
C TYR A 12 10.62 -1.05 -7.80
N ARG A 13 11.02 -0.09 -6.97
CA ARG A 13 11.90 1.04 -7.31
C ARG A 13 13.21 0.90 -6.51
N PRO A 14 14.23 0.19 -7.02
CA PRO A 14 15.49 -0.01 -6.29
C PRO A 14 16.22 1.31 -6.02
N SER A 15 16.12 2.29 -6.92
CA SER A 15 16.68 3.64 -6.73
C SER A 15 16.02 4.41 -5.59
N GLU A 16 14.79 4.04 -5.21
CA GLU A 16 14.03 4.65 -4.12
C GLU A 16 14.02 3.75 -2.86
N GLY A 17 14.65 2.58 -2.93
CA GLY A 17 14.85 1.68 -1.80
C GLY A 17 13.63 0.82 -1.41
N GLY A 18 12.61 0.68 -2.26
CA GLY A 18 11.39 -0.02 -1.87
C GLY A 18 10.36 -0.25 -2.98
N ILE A 19 9.13 -0.58 -2.58
CA ILE A 19 7.99 -0.71 -3.50
C ILE A 19 7.25 0.62 -3.54
N ARG A 20 7.14 1.21 -4.72
CA ARG A 20 6.28 2.37 -4.96
C ARG A 20 4.85 1.90 -5.18
N VAL A 21 3.90 2.55 -4.54
CA VAL A 21 2.47 2.31 -4.75
C VAL A 21 1.71 3.60 -4.93
N TRP A 22 0.63 3.55 -5.71
CA TRP A 22 -0.25 4.68 -5.92
C TRP A 22 -1.69 4.26 -6.15
N GLY A 23 -2.61 5.19 -5.87
CA GLY A 23 -4.02 4.95 -6.02
C GLY A 23 -4.90 6.00 -5.38
N VAL A 24 -6.13 5.60 -5.10
CA VAL A 24 -7.19 6.45 -4.52
C VAL A 24 -7.62 5.88 -3.18
N GLY A 25 -7.54 6.67 -2.13
CA GLY A 25 -8.14 6.38 -0.83
C GLY A 25 -9.66 6.53 -0.87
N ALA A 26 -10.38 5.67 -0.15
CA ALA A 26 -11.79 5.85 0.13
C ALA A 26 -12.06 7.07 1.05
N VAL A 27 -11.13 7.42 1.93
CA VAL A 27 -11.22 8.56 2.85
C VAL A 27 -9.97 9.45 2.75
N PRO A 28 -10.07 10.74 2.37
CA PRO A 28 -8.94 11.67 2.37
C PRO A 28 -8.31 11.85 3.76
N ASN A 29 -7.03 12.18 3.82
CA ASN A 29 -6.22 12.38 5.04
C ASN A 29 -6.00 11.15 5.94
N TRP A 30 -6.62 10.01 5.64
CA TRP A 30 -6.31 8.75 6.33
C TRP A 30 -4.97 8.19 5.87
N ARG A 31 -4.34 7.38 6.73
CA ARG A 31 -3.12 6.62 6.37
C ARG A 31 -3.50 5.41 5.53
N VAL A 32 -2.64 5.05 4.57
CA VAL A 32 -2.68 3.82 3.79
C VAL A 32 -1.55 2.91 4.23
N ASP A 33 -1.88 1.68 4.60
CA ASP A 33 -0.96 0.59 4.84
C ASP A 33 -0.78 -0.25 3.59
N LEU A 34 0.47 -0.48 3.16
CA LEU A 34 0.82 -1.52 2.19
C LEU A 34 1.14 -2.82 2.92
N ALA A 35 0.55 -3.92 2.48
CA ALA A 35 0.79 -5.25 3.03
C ALA A 35 1.00 -6.30 1.94
N LYS A 36 1.67 -7.42 2.28
CA LYS A 36 1.63 -8.63 1.46
C LYS A 36 0.22 -9.20 1.42
N GLY A 37 -0.25 -9.52 0.21
CA GLY A 37 -1.51 -10.22 -0.01
C GLY A 37 -1.51 -11.59 0.68
N GLY A 38 -2.64 -11.95 1.28
CA GLY A 38 -2.83 -13.22 1.97
C GLY A 38 -2.25 -13.29 3.39
N THR A 39 -1.09 -12.69 3.66
CA THR A 39 -0.47 -12.72 5.01
C THR A 39 -0.79 -11.49 5.85
N GLY A 40 -1.00 -10.33 5.22
CA GLY A 40 -1.21 -9.07 5.93
C GLY A 40 0.05 -8.47 6.56
N GLU A 41 1.23 -9.02 6.26
CA GLU A 41 2.52 -8.46 6.69
C GLU A 41 2.69 -7.05 6.13
N ILE A 42 2.86 -6.06 7.01
CA ILE A 42 3.00 -4.65 6.63
C ILE A 42 4.39 -4.39 6.04
N LEU A 43 4.42 -3.77 4.86
CA LEU A 43 5.62 -3.43 4.10
C LEU A 43 5.93 -1.93 4.11
N GLY A 44 4.90 -1.11 4.33
CA GLY A 44 4.93 0.30 3.99
C GLY A 44 3.71 1.02 4.53
N ALA A 45 3.82 2.33 4.70
CA ALA A 45 2.64 3.17 4.84
C ALA A 45 2.90 4.57 4.32
N GLY A 46 1.83 5.25 3.91
CA GLY A 46 1.86 6.64 3.47
C GLY A 46 0.51 7.33 3.65
N PRO A 47 0.46 8.65 3.58
CA PRO A 47 -0.78 9.40 3.69
C PRO A 47 -1.61 9.31 2.39
N VAL A 48 -2.93 9.39 2.53
CA VAL A 48 -3.82 9.88 1.47
C VAL A 48 -3.89 11.39 1.59
N ASP A 49 -3.62 12.10 0.51
CA ASP A 49 -3.70 13.55 0.48
C ASP A 49 -5.15 14.06 0.61
N GLY A 50 -5.31 15.39 0.71
CA GLY A 50 -6.62 16.03 0.82
C GLY A 50 -7.51 15.85 -0.42
N ASN A 51 -6.94 15.45 -1.55
CA ASN A 51 -7.67 15.16 -2.80
C ASN A 51 -8.06 13.68 -2.91
N GLY A 52 -7.69 12.84 -1.93
CA GLY A 52 -8.01 11.41 -1.93
C GLY A 52 -6.99 10.53 -2.63
N TYR A 53 -5.82 11.04 -3.02
CA TYR A 53 -4.79 10.25 -3.70
C TYR A 53 -3.67 9.84 -2.75
N PHE A 54 -3.05 8.70 -3.01
CA PHE A 54 -1.80 8.31 -2.35
C PHE A 54 -0.73 7.95 -3.38
N ASN A 55 0.51 8.27 -3.06
CA ASN A 55 1.70 7.88 -3.82
C ASN A 55 2.90 7.88 -2.87
N PHE A 56 3.44 6.71 -2.54
CA PHE A 56 4.54 6.59 -1.57
C PHE A 56 5.43 5.38 -1.83
N ILE A 57 6.62 5.39 -1.22
CA ILE A 57 7.56 4.27 -1.20
C ILE A 57 7.42 3.52 0.11
N ALA A 58 7.10 2.24 0.03
CA ALA A 58 7.07 1.32 1.16
C ALA A 58 8.50 0.86 1.51
N ASN A 59 8.93 1.14 2.74
CA ASN A 59 10.31 0.92 3.21
C ASN A 59 10.41 0.36 4.64
N TYR A 60 9.35 -0.23 5.21
CA TYR A 60 9.39 -0.73 6.60
C TYR A 60 10.18 -2.03 6.77
N SER A 61 10.55 -2.73 5.68
CA SER A 61 11.41 -3.90 5.75
C SER A 61 12.25 -4.08 4.48
N THR A 62 13.40 -4.76 4.62
CA THR A 62 14.13 -5.31 3.49
C THR A 62 13.25 -6.40 2.88
N ILE A 63 12.54 -6.07 1.80
CA ILE A 63 11.70 -7.04 1.08
C ILE A 63 12.66 -7.97 0.34
N PRO A 64 12.66 -9.29 0.64
CA PRO A 64 13.53 -10.23 -0.06
C PRO A 64 13.25 -10.19 -1.56
N LYS A 65 14.21 -10.66 -2.36
CA LYS A 65 13.97 -10.83 -3.80
C LYS A 65 12.89 -11.88 -4.02
N GLY A 66 11.99 -11.62 -4.95
CA GLY A 66 10.87 -12.51 -5.24
C GLY A 66 9.68 -11.78 -5.84
N THR A 67 8.68 -12.55 -6.23
CA THR A 67 7.40 -12.02 -6.73
C THR A 67 6.35 -12.13 -5.64
N TYR A 68 5.69 -11.01 -5.33
CA TYR A 68 4.70 -10.89 -4.27
C TYR A 68 3.39 -10.33 -4.81
N GLN A 69 2.28 -10.78 -4.24
CA GLN A 69 1.03 -10.03 -4.30
C GLN A 69 1.06 -9.01 -3.16
N VAL A 70 0.69 -7.76 -3.45
CA VAL A 70 0.56 -6.70 -2.45
C VAL A 70 -0.84 -6.10 -2.51
N GLN A 71 -1.31 -5.59 -1.38
CA GLN A 71 -2.62 -4.96 -1.25
C GLN A 71 -2.52 -3.81 -0.24
N VAL A 72 -3.47 -2.88 -0.31
CA VAL A 72 -3.53 -1.76 0.62
C VAL A 72 -4.84 -1.72 1.39
N ARG A 73 -4.81 -1.15 2.59
CA ARG A 73 -6.01 -0.72 3.32
C ARG A 73 -5.75 0.66 3.92
N GLN A 74 -6.81 1.38 4.22
CA GLN A 74 -6.70 2.59 5.03
C GLN A 74 -6.87 2.28 6.50
N THR A 75 -6.15 3.03 7.33
CA THR A 75 -6.17 2.92 8.79
C THR A 75 -6.21 4.32 9.39
N ASP A 76 -7.15 4.56 10.30
CA ASP A 76 -7.20 5.74 11.15
C ASP A 76 -7.40 5.29 12.60
N ASN A 77 -6.34 5.47 13.40
CA ASN A 77 -6.25 4.93 14.76
C ASN A 77 -6.56 3.42 14.80
N VAL A 78 -7.72 3.04 15.34
CA VAL A 78 -8.18 1.65 15.48
C VAL A 78 -9.11 1.21 14.35
N GLU A 79 -9.59 2.15 13.53
CA GLU A 79 -10.47 1.85 12.42
C GLU A 79 -9.67 1.48 11.17
N THR A 80 -10.12 0.45 10.47
CA THR A 80 -9.55 0.02 9.20
C THR A 80 -10.64 -0.07 8.13
N SER A 81 -10.26 0.12 6.88
CA SER A 81 -11.10 -0.18 5.72
C SER A 81 -11.02 -1.66 5.35
N TYR A 82 -11.87 -2.08 4.40
CA TYR A 82 -11.61 -3.29 3.62
C TYR A 82 -10.27 -3.19 2.85
N TRP A 83 -9.71 -4.34 2.49
CA TRP A 83 -8.53 -4.42 1.63
C TRP A 83 -8.88 -4.10 0.17
N SER A 84 -7.95 -3.50 -0.55
CA SER A 84 -8.02 -3.34 -2.02
C SER A 84 -7.90 -4.68 -2.75
N GLN A 85 -8.09 -4.66 -4.06
CA GLN A 85 -7.53 -5.69 -4.94
C GLN A 85 -6.01 -5.83 -4.74
N THR A 86 -5.48 -7.01 -5.09
CA THR A 86 -4.04 -7.24 -5.08
C THR A 86 -3.38 -6.75 -6.37
N TYR A 87 -2.10 -6.42 -6.26
CA TYR A 87 -1.21 -6.13 -7.38
C TYR A 87 0.04 -7.01 -7.28
N GLN A 88 0.53 -7.51 -8.41
CA GLN A 88 1.76 -8.29 -8.43
C GLN A 88 2.96 -7.36 -8.57
N VAL A 89 3.98 -7.56 -7.72
CA VAL A 89 5.27 -6.85 -7.78
C VAL A 89 6.41 -7.85 -7.72
N THR A 90 7.40 -7.68 -8.58
CA THR A 90 8.65 -8.45 -8.55
C THR A 90 9.77 -7.56 -8.00
N VAL A 91 10.41 -8.03 -6.93
CA VAL A 91 11.59 -7.43 -6.30
C VAL A 91 12.83 -8.17 -6.80
N SER A 92 13.77 -7.46 -7.43
CA SER A 92 14.92 -8.02 -8.16
C SER A 92 16.26 -7.47 -7.67
#